data_AF-A0A7X8WX15-F1
#
_entry.id   AF-A0A7X8WX15-F1
#
_cell.length_a   1.000
_cell.length_b   1.000
_cell.length_c   1.000
_cell.angle_alpha   90.00
_cell.angle_beta   90.00
_cell.angle_gamma   90.00
#
_symmetry.space_group_name_H-M   'P 1'
#
loop_
_entity.id
_entity.type
_entity.pdbx_description
1 polymer ?
#
loop_
_entity_poly.entity_id
_entity_poly.type
_entity_poly.pdbx_seq_one_letter_code
_entity_poly.pdbx_strand_id
1 'polypeptide(L)'
;MKVVLIKRKYVIYGSLIFLLLLLTWLIGGYFYSENTVPTIQNVDPIYQGKTDQPNVAITINVDWGEDIVPQMLKILKEKEVQATFFITGRFASKFPEVVREIVAHGQEIGNHGYS
;
A
#
# COMPACT_ATOMS: atom_id res chain seq x y z
N MET A 1 -0.07 10.66 -59.49
CA MET A 1 0.42 9.76 -58.43
C MET A 1 1.85 10.16 -58.09
N LYS A 2 2.15 10.61 -56.86
CA LYS A 2 3.53 10.97 -56.47
C LYS A 2 4.24 9.72 -55.98
N VAL A 3 5.23 9.23 -56.72
CA VAL A 3 6.09 8.12 -56.30
C VAL A 3 7.25 8.71 -55.50
N VAL A 4 7.38 8.33 -54.22
CA VAL A 4 8.47 8.76 -53.34
C VAL A 4 9.53 7.67 -53.33
N LEU A 5 10.72 7.97 -53.86
CA LEU A 5 11.87 7.06 -53.85
C LEU A 5 12.73 7.34 -52.61
N ILE A 6 12.64 6.45 -51.61
CA ILE A 6 13.45 6.55 -50.38
C ILE A 6 14.78 5.81 -50.60
N LYS A 7 15.90 6.50 -50.37
CA LYS A 7 17.23 5.88 -50.51
C LYS A 7 17.44 4.83 -49.41
N ARG A 8 17.99 3.66 -49.76
CA ARG A 8 18.27 2.53 -48.85
C ARG A 8 18.93 2.93 -47.52
N LYS A 9 19.85 3.90 -47.55
CA LYS A 9 20.53 4.42 -46.34
C LYS A 9 19.58 5.05 -45.32
N TYR A 10 18.53 5.72 -45.76
CA TYR A 10 17.55 6.34 -44.85
C TYR A 10 16.62 5.31 -44.21
N VAL A 11 16.30 4.23 -44.91
CA VAL A 11 15.59 3.08 -44.34
C VAL A 11 16.45 2.44 -43.25
N ILE A 12 17.73 2.22 -43.51
CA ILE A 12 18.67 1.65 -42.52
C ILE A 12 18.81 2.55 -41.29
N TYR A 13 19.01 3.87 -41.46
CA TYR A 13 19.09 4.79 -40.33
C TYR A 13 17.79 4.86 -39.54
N GLY A 14 16.64 4.88 -40.22
CA GLY A 14 15.34 4.84 -39.57
C GLY A 14 15.15 3.57 -38.73
N SER A 15 15.51 2.41 -39.26
CA SER A 15 15.46 1.14 -38.53
C SER A 15 16.39 1.11 -37.32
N LEU A 16 17.62 1.65 -37.44
CA LEU A 16 18.56 1.72 -36.32
C LEU A 16 18.06 2.65 -35.20
N ILE A 17 17.50 3.81 -35.56
CA ILE A 17 16.91 4.74 -34.59
C ILE A 17 15.71 4.09 -33.90
N PHE A 18 14.85 3.41 -34.65
CA PHE A 18 13.70 2.70 -34.09
C PHE A 18 14.13 1.60 -33.10
N LEU A 19 15.14 0.79 -33.47
CA LEU A 19 15.67 -0.26 -32.59
C LEU A 19 16.30 0.32 -31.32
N LEU A 20 17.01 1.45 -31.43
CA LEU A 20 17.58 2.13 -30.28
C LEU A 20 16.47 2.63 -29.34
N LEU A 21 15.42 3.26 -29.88
CA LEU A 21 14.29 3.73 -29.09
C LEU A 21 13.56 2.57 -28.40
N LEU A 22 13.34 1.46 -29.11
CA LEU A 22 12.73 0.26 -28.55
C LEU A 22 13.59 -0.31 -27.42
N LEU A 23 14.91 -0.38 -27.60
CA LEU A 23 15.83 -0.86 -26.58
C LEU A 23 15.82 0.05 -25.34
N THR A 24 15.82 1.38 -25.52
CA THR A 24 15.70 2.32 -24.40
C THR A 24 14.37 2.17 -23.65
N TRP A 25 13.27 1.93 -24.37
CA TRP A 25 11.96 1.71 -23.78
C TRP A 25 11.92 0.41 -22.97
N LEU A 26 12.47 -0.68 -23.51
CA LEU A 26 12.56 -1.97 -22.82
C LEU A 26 13.44 -1.89 -21.56
N ILE A 27 14.60 -1.24 -21.65
CA ILE A 27 15.50 -1.04 -20.49
C ILE A 27 14.82 -0.18 -19.43
N GLY A 28 14.19 0.94 -19.82
CA GLY A 28 13.45 1.80 -18.90
C GLY A 28 12.29 1.06 -18.22
N GLY A 29 11.55 0.24 -18.96
CA GLY A 29 10.49 -0.61 -18.42
C GLY A 29 11.00 -1.64 -17.42
N TYR A 30 12.16 -2.27 -17.69
CA TYR A 30 12.81 -3.21 -16.76
C TYR A 30 13.17 -2.53 -15.43
N PHE A 31 13.85 -1.37 -15.49
CA PHE A 31 14.19 -0.60 -14.29
C PHE A 31 12.96 -0.09 -13.54
N TYR A 32 11.90 0.29 -14.26
CA TYR A 32 10.64 0.69 -13.63
C TYR A 32 10.01 -0.48 -12.89
N SER A 33 10.00 -1.68 -13.48
CA SER A 33 9.43 -2.88 -12.89
C SER A 33 10.17 -3.37 -11.64
N GLU A 34 11.51 -3.29 -11.59
CA GLU A 34 12.26 -3.67 -10.39
C GLU A 34 12.06 -2.70 -9.22
N ASN A 35 11.77 -1.43 -9.50
CA ASN A 35 11.52 -0.43 -8.46
C ASN A 35 10.07 -0.43 -7.95
N THR A 36 9.21 -1.29 -8.52
CA THR A 36 7.83 -1.47 -8.05
C THR A 36 7.69 -2.83 -7.39
N VAL A 37 7.62 -2.87 -6.06
CA VAL A 37 7.13 -4.06 -5.36
C VAL A 37 5.62 -4.14 -5.61
N PRO A 38 5.09 -5.18 -6.27
CA PRO A 38 3.65 -5.33 -6.39
C PRO A 38 3.04 -5.43 -5.00
N THR A 39 2.23 -4.45 -4.63
CA THR A 39 1.56 -4.37 -3.31
C THR A 39 0.53 -5.49 -3.12
N ILE A 40 0.10 -6.11 -4.23
CA ILE A 40 -0.86 -7.22 -4.25
C ILE A 40 -0.09 -8.48 -4.62
N GLN A 41 0.37 -9.20 -3.61
CA GLN A 41 0.44 -10.65 -3.74
C GLN A 41 -1.01 -11.15 -3.79
N ASN A 42 -1.32 -12.14 -4.63
CA ASN A 42 -2.61 -12.85 -4.60
C ASN A 42 -2.70 -13.65 -3.29
N VAL A 43 -2.88 -12.95 -2.18
CA VAL A 43 -3.17 -13.52 -0.88
C VAL A 43 -4.66 -13.37 -0.69
N ASP A 44 -5.34 -14.47 -0.46
CA ASP A 44 -6.76 -14.41 -0.13
C ASP A 44 -6.93 -13.59 1.15
N PRO A 45 -7.95 -12.70 1.22
CA PRO A 45 -8.24 -11.95 2.43
C PRO A 45 -8.51 -12.88 3.60
N ILE A 46 -7.94 -12.55 4.76
CA ILE A 46 -8.14 -13.30 6.00
C ILE A 46 -9.38 -12.74 6.71
N TYR A 47 -10.48 -13.48 6.65
CA TYR A 47 -11.72 -13.11 7.36
C TYR A 47 -11.85 -13.75 8.74
N GLN A 48 -11.13 -14.85 8.99
CA GLN A 48 -11.23 -15.60 10.24
C GLN A 48 -9.89 -16.24 10.61
N GLY A 49 -9.61 -16.30 11.90
CA GLY A 49 -8.53 -17.10 12.45
C GLY A 49 -8.87 -18.59 12.49
N LYS A 50 -8.02 -19.38 13.14
CA LYS A 50 -8.33 -20.79 13.41
C LYS A 50 -9.48 -20.89 14.42
N THR A 51 -10.40 -21.81 14.15
CA THR A 51 -11.61 -22.07 14.96
C THR A 51 -11.47 -23.30 15.85
N ASP A 52 -10.26 -23.85 15.94
CA ASP A 52 -9.90 -24.96 16.82
C ASP A 52 -9.80 -24.56 18.30
N GLN A 53 -9.78 -23.25 18.58
CA GLN A 53 -9.76 -22.67 19.92
C GLN A 53 -10.81 -21.55 20.02
N PRO A 54 -11.39 -21.31 21.22
CA PRO A 54 -12.40 -20.29 21.44
C PRO A 54 -11.76 -18.88 21.55
N ASN A 55 -11.10 -18.44 20.49
CA ASN A 55 -10.43 -17.15 20.43
C ASN A 55 -11.23 -16.14 19.61
N VAL A 56 -11.13 -14.86 19.95
CA VAL A 56 -11.70 -13.74 19.21
C VAL A 56 -10.61 -12.68 19.03
N ALA A 57 -10.52 -12.12 17.83
CA ALA A 57 -9.69 -10.95 17.55
C ALA A 57 -10.55 -9.70 17.50
N ILE A 58 -10.09 -8.61 18.12
CA ILE A 58 -10.76 -7.31 18.10
C ILE A 58 -9.98 -6.38 17.18
N THR A 59 -10.67 -5.85 16.17
CA THR A 59 -10.12 -4.89 15.22
C THR A 59 -10.95 -3.62 15.21
N ILE A 60 -10.31 -2.46 15.24
CA ILE A 60 -10.97 -1.15 15.35
C ILE A 60 -10.50 -0.27 14.18
N ASN A 61 -11.43 0.16 13.32
CA ASN A 61 -11.12 1.12 12.27
C ASN A 61 -11.21 2.54 12.82
N VAL A 62 -10.19 3.37 12.54
CA VAL A 62 -10.11 4.75 13.02
C VAL A 62 -9.89 5.71 11.86
N ASP A 63 -10.93 6.48 11.59
CA ASP A 63 -10.89 7.67 10.71
C ASP A 63 -11.39 8.94 11.41
N TRP A 64 -11.93 8.79 12.63
CA TRP A 64 -12.45 9.82 13.53
C TRP A 64 -12.59 9.26 14.96
N GLY A 65 -12.93 10.10 15.93
CA GLY A 65 -13.20 9.67 17.31
C GLY A 65 -12.00 9.81 18.24
N GLU A 66 -11.17 10.83 17.99
CA GLU A 66 -10.01 11.21 18.80
C GLU A 66 -10.34 11.38 20.30
N ASP A 67 -11.57 11.73 20.62
CA ASP A 67 -12.11 11.91 21.97
C ASP A 67 -12.56 10.61 22.63
N ILE A 68 -12.89 9.58 21.83
CA ILE A 68 -13.38 8.27 22.31
C ILE A 68 -12.22 7.29 22.50
N VAL A 69 -11.19 7.36 21.65
CA VAL A 69 -10.04 6.44 21.69
C VAL A 69 -9.41 6.34 23.09
N PRO A 70 -9.14 7.43 23.83
CA PRO A 70 -8.54 7.32 25.16
C PRO A 70 -9.38 6.52 26.16
N GLN A 71 -10.70 6.67 26.13
CA GLN A 71 -11.60 5.89 26.98
C GLN A 71 -11.59 4.41 26.58
N MET A 72 -11.55 4.12 25.28
CA MET A 72 -11.45 2.75 24.77
C MET A 72 -10.14 2.08 25.21
N LEU A 73 -9.00 2.78 25.12
CA LEU A 73 -7.70 2.30 25.58
C LEU A 73 -7.70 1.98 27.07
N LYS A 74 -8.37 2.80 27.89
CA LYS A 74 -8.53 2.54 29.32
C LYS A 74 -9.30 1.23 29.57
N ILE A 75 -10.41 1.01 28.86
CA ILE A 75 -11.20 -0.22 28.99
C ILE A 75 -10.39 -1.45 28.54
N LEU A 76 -9.73 -1.37 27.39
CA LEU A 76 -8.88 -2.46 26.88
C LEU A 76 -7.79 -2.82 27.89
N LYS A 77 -7.14 -1.82 28.49
CA LYS A 77 -6.14 -2.02 29.55
C LYS A 77 -6.74 -2.65 30.80
N GLU A 78 -7.88 -2.17 31.28
CA GLU A 78 -8.58 -2.73 32.45
C GLU A 78 -9.01 -4.19 32.25
N LYS A 79 -9.27 -4.58 31.01
CA LYS A 79 -9.65 -5.95 30.63
C LYS A 79 -8.46 -6.81 30.22
N GLU A 80 -7.25 -6.25 30.21
CA GLU A 80 -6.03 -6.92 29.73
C GLU A 80 -6.18 -7.47 28.30
N VAL A 81 -6.89 -6.73 27.44
CA VAL A 81 -7.19 -7.11 26.05
C VAL A 81 -6.30 -6.34 25.08
N GLN A 82 -5.77 -7.06 24.10
CA GLN A 82 -5.11 -6.49 22.93
C GLN A 82 -6.08 -6.38 21.75
N ALA A 83 -5.95 -5.31 20.98
CA ALA A 83 -6.68 -5.06 19.75
C ALA A 83 -5.75 -4.46 18.69
N THR A 84 -6.17 -4.60 17.43
CA THR A 84 -5.49 -4.00 16.29
C THR A 84 -6.30 -2.79 15.82
N PHE A 85 -5.67 -1.61 15.83
CA PHE A 85 -6.26 -0.35 15.38
C PHE A 85 -5.84 -0.09 13.93
N PHE A 86 -6.78 -0.19 12.99
CA PHE A 86 -6.58 0.14 11.59
C PHE A 86 -6.84 1.63 11.39
N ILE A 87 -5.76 2.41 11.25
CA ILE A 87 -5.83 3.89 11.23
C ILE A 87 -5.64 4.43 9.82
N THR A 88 -6.46 5.42 9.43
CA THR A 88 -6.26 6.13 8.16
C THR A 88 -5.06 7.08 8.25
N GLY A 89 -4.35 7.26 7.14
CA GLY A 89 -3.24 8.21 7.06
C GLY A 89 -3.66 9.65 7.36
N ARG A 90 -4.88 10.06 6.96
CA ARG A 90 -5.45 11.37 7.30
C ARG A 90 -5.64 11.54 8.80
N PHE A 91 -6.23 10.56 9.48
CA PHE A 91 -6.41 10.61 10.94
C PHE A 91 -5.06 10.66 11.65
N ALA A 92 -4.13 9.79 11.28
CA ALA A 92 -2.80 9.74 11.88
C ALA A 92 -1.99 11.04 11.69
N SER A 93 -2.18 11.71 10.55
CA SER A 93 -1.56 13.01 10.28
C SER A 93 -2.18 14.14 11.11
N LYS A 94 -3.49 14.06 11.37
CA LYS A 94 -4.23 15.09 12.11
C LYS A 94 -4.07 14.94 13.64
N PHE A 95 -4.03 13.71 14.15
CA PHE A 95 -3.99 13.39 15.58
C PHE A 95 -2.84 12.42 15.93
N PRO A 96 -1.57 12.80 15.66
CA PRO A 96 -0.42 11.92 15.89
C PRO A 96 -0.24 11.54 17.37
N GLU A 97 -0.66 12.38 18.30
CA GLU A 97 -0.65 12.10 19.74
C GLU A 97 -1.57 10.94 20.12
N VAL A 98 -2.77 10.86 19.54
CA VAL A 98 -3.70 9.74 19.78
C VAL A 98 -3.10 8.43 19.28
N VAL A 99 -2.47 8.45 18.10
CA VAL A 99 -1.78 7.27 17.55
C VAL A 99 -0.63 6.81 18.45
N ARG A 100 0.16 7.75 19.00
CA ARG A 100 1.22 7.42 19.95
C ARG A 100 0.66 6.84 21.25
N GLU A 101 -0.49 7.33 21.71
CA GLU A 101 -1.15 6.80 22.90
C GLU A 101 -1.62 5.37 22.70
N ILE A 102 -2.18 5.04 21.53
CA ILE A 102 -2.55 3.66 21.17
C ILE A 102 -1.33 2.72 21.27
N VAL A 103 -0.19 3.11 20.69
CA VAL A 103 1.05 2.33 20.75
C VAL A 103 1.60 2.24 22.18
N ALA A 104 1.56 3.33 22.94
CA ALA A 104 2.01 3.35 24.33
C ALA A 104 1.19 2.44 25.24
N HIS A 105 -0.07 2.17 24.87
CA HIS A 105 -0.94 1.20 25.54
C HIS A 105 -0.73 -0.26 25.06
N GLY A 106 0.29 -0.52 24.24
CA GLY A 106 0.65 -1.85 23.78
C GLY A 106 -0.30 -2.46 22.74
N GLN A 107 -1.09 -1.61 22.07
CA GLN A 107 -2.00 -2.02 21.00
C GLN A 107 -1.26 -2.06 19.66
N GLU A 108 -1.76 -2.88 18.72
CA GLU A 108 -1.19 -3.00 17.38
C GLU A 108 -1.78 -1.93 16.44
N ILE A 109 -0.98 -1.44 15.48
CA ILE A 109 -1.42 -0.53 14.44
C ILE A 109 -1.46 -1.24 13.09
N GLY A 110 -2.62 -1.22 12.45
CA GLY A 110 -2.85 -1.62 11.07
C GLY A 110 -3.07 -0.40 10.15
N ASN A 111 -2.96 -0.62 8.84
CA ASN A 111 -3.16 0.41 7.82
C ASN A 111 -4.61 0.38 7.30
N HIS A 112 -5.31 1.52 7.34
CA HIS A 112 -6.67 1.67 6.80
C HIS A 112 -6.76 2.58 5.57
N GLY A 113 -5.73 2.58 4.73
CA GLY A 113 -5.60 3.54 3.63
C GLY A 113 -5.27 4.95 4.12
N TYR A 114 -5.33 5.93 3.22
CA TYR A 114 -5.00 7.32 3.55
C TYR A 114 -6.22 8.22 3.72
N SER A 115 -7.22 8.08 2.83
CA SER A 115 -8.18 9.13 2.51
C SER A 115 -9.60 8.84 2.96
#